data_AF-A0A015JEK2-F1
#
_entry.id   AF-A0A015JEK2-F1
#
_cell.length_a   1.000
_cell.length_b   1.000
_cell.length_c   1.000
_cell.angle_alpha   90.00
_cell.angle_beta   90.00
_cell.angle_gamma   90.00
#
_symmetry.space_group_name_H-M   'P 1'
#
loop_
_entity.id
_entity.type
_entity.pdbx_description
1 polymer ?
#
loop_
_entity_poly.entity_id
_entity_poly.type
_entity_poly.pdbx_seq_one_letter_code
_entity_poly.pdbx_strand_id
1 'polypeptide(L)'
;MAKDTYFPSLGGTLLDDTVEKDEIFDPMTQVYRDCLFENNIFYAKNVGMRTKNHVISLIESEKKALSPIDTKRWIWSDGISSLPFGHWRIQVYKKLLERCTSHEAAEKIAIETRLPEKY
;
A
#
# COMPACT_ATOMS: atom_id res chain seq x y z
N MET A 1 -22.86 -0.36 -14.30
CA MET A 1 -21.83 -1.41 -14.33
C MET A 1 -20.48 -0.73 -14.49
N ALA A 2 -19.62 -0.73 -13.46
CA ALA A 2 -18.23 -0.32 -13.63
C ALA A 2 -17.53 -1.43 -14.43
N LYS A 3 -17.16 -1.13 -15.67
CA LYS A 3 -16.37 -2.03 -16.51
C LYS A 3 -14.94 -1.99 -15.95
N ASP A 4 -14.31 -3.15 -15.74
CA ASP A 4 -12.86 -3.23 -15.59
C ASP A 4 -12.27 -2.79 -16.94
N THR A 5 -11.99 -1.49 -17.09
CA THR A 5 -11.54 -0.91 -18.37
C THR A 5 -10.06 -1.15 -18.61
N TYR A 6 -9.30 -1.48 -17.57
CA TYR A 6 -7.84 -1.43 -17.60
C TYR A 6 -7.18 -2.70 -18.18
N PHE A 7 -7.59 -3.89 -17.76
CA PHE A 7 -7.06 -5.14 -18.37
C PHE A 7 -7.42 -5.28 -19.86
N PRO A 8 -8.65 -4.98 -20.30
CA PRO A 8 -8.99 -5.00 -21.72
C PRO A 8 -8.26 -3.93 -22.55
N SER A 9 -7.88 -2.78 -21.95
CA SER A 9 -7.12 -1.74 -22.66
C SER A 9 -5.62 -2.03 -22.79
N LEU A 10 -5.07 -2.88 -21.91
CA LEU A 10 -3.70 -3.41 -22.02
C LEU A 10 -3.59 -4.53 -23.06
N GLY A 11 -4.72 -5.14 -23.43
CA GLY A 11 -4.82 -6.09 -24.53
C GLY A 11 -4.76 -5.42 -25.89
N GLY A 12 -3.62 -4.82 -26.23
CA GLY A 12 -3.24 -4.63 -27.62
C GLY A 12 -3.31 -5.98 -28.34
N THR A 13 -3.83 -5.97 -29.57
CA THR A 13 -3.98 -7.12 -30.47
C THR A 13 -2.79 -8.08 -30.33
N LEU A 14 -3.01 -9.19 -29.62
CA LEU A 14 -1.99 -10.19 -29.25
C LEU A 14 -1.30 -10.86 -30.46
N LEU A 15 -1.64 -10.45 -31.70
CA LEU A 15 -1.27 -11.16 -32.92
C LEU A 15 -0.72 -10.30 -34.07
N ASP A 16 -0.73 -8.96 -34.04
CA ASP A 16 -0.40 -8.19 -35.27
C ASP A 16 0.69 -7.12 -35.17
N ASP A 17 1.14 -6.70 -33.98
CA ASP A 17 2.19 -5.68 -33.90
C ASP A 17 3.51 -6.28 -33.41
N THR A 18 4.53 -6.25 -34.26
CA THR A 18 5.92 -6.52 -33.88
C THR A 18 6.42 -5.39 -32.99
N VAL A 19 6.05 -5.43 -31.71
CA VAL A 19 6.65 -4.61 -30.67
C VAL A 19 8.03 -5.17 -30.37
N GLU A 20 9.06 -4.31 -30.32
CA GLU A 20 10.42 -4.70 -29.96
C GLU A 20 10.39 -5.51 -28.66
N LYS A 21 11.02 -6.69 -28.67
CA LYS A 21 10.92 -7.72 -27.62
C LYS A 21 11.47 -7.28 -26.25
N ASP A 22 12.08 -6.10 -26.17
CA ASP A 22 12.96 -5.74 -25.06
C ASP A 22 12.22 -5.15 -23.86
N GLU A 23 10.93 -4.81 -23.99
CA GLU A 23 10.14 -4.22 -22.89
C GLU A 23 8.67 -4.71 -22.83
N ILE A 24 8.35 -5.91 -23.31
CA ILE A 24 7.01 -6.49 -23.08
C ILE A 24 6.96 -7.04 -21.65
N PHE A 25 6.53 -6.19 -20.72
CA PHE A 25 6.24 -6.60 -19.35
C PHE A 25 4.93 -7.39 -19.32
N ASP A 26 4.88 -8.42 -18.49
CA ASP A 26 3.61 -9.10 -18.18
C ASP A 26 2.56 -8.05 -17.73
N PRO A 27 1.29 -8.18 -18.14
CA PRO A 27 0.25 -7.21 -17.82
C PRO A 27 0.19 -6.82 -16.34
N MET A 28 0.46 -7.75 -15.41
CA MET A 28 0.52 -7.40 -13.99
C MET A 28 1.70 -6.48 -13.67
N THR A 29 2.85 -6.75 -14.25
CA THR A 29 4.05 -5.92 -14.04
C THR A 29 3.85 -4.50 -14.57
N GLN A 30 3.11 -4.34 -15.67
CA GLN A 30 2.71 -3.03 -16.17
C GLN A 30 1.79 -2.30 -15.17
N VAL A 31 0.78 -2.98 -14.61
CA VAL A 31 -0.10 -2.40 -13.57
C VAL A 31 0.72 -1.88 -12.37
N TYR A 32 1.73 -2.63 -11.94
CA TYR A 32 2.62 -2.22 -10.85
C TYR A 32 3.47 -1.00 -11.22
N ARG A 33 3.98 -0.93 -12.46
CA ARG A 33 4.75 0.21 -12.94
C ARG A 33 3.90 1.47 -13.03
N ASP A 34 2.73 1.38 -13.64
CA ASP A 34 1.79 2.51 -13.76
C ASP A 34 1.38 3.00 -12.38
N CYS A 35 1.14 2.09 -11.43
CA CYS A 35 0.88 2.46 -10.06
C CYS A 35 2.03 3.26 -9.44
N LEU A 36 3.25 2.72 -9.52
CA LEU A 36 4.42 3.26 -8.81
C LEU A 36 4.92 4.57 -9.43
N PHE A 37 5.01 4.64 -10.76
CA PHE A 37 5.64 5.76 -11.47
C PHE A 37 4.65 6.84 -11.90
N GLU A 38 3.41 6.49 -12.20
CA GLU A 38 2.36 7.46 -12.56
C GLU A 38 1.53 7.89 -11.33
N ASN A 39 1.84 7.34 -10.15
CA ASN A 39 1.16 7.61 -8.88
C ASN A 39 -0.34 7.25 -8.93
N ASN A 40 -0.70 6.25 -9.75
CA ASN A 40 -2.07 5.79 -9.95
C ASN A 40 -2.54 4.85 -8.84
N ILE A 41 -3.78 5.00 -8.38
CA ILE A 41 -4.40 4.12 -7.37
C ILE A 41 -5.41 3.21 -8.06
N PHE A 42 -5.28 1.91 -7.84
CA PHE A 42 -6.16 0.91 -8.44
C PHE A 42 -7.19 0.39 -7.43
N TYR A 43 -8.43 0.28 -7.88
CA TYR A 43 -9.53 -0.32 -7.13
C TYR A 43 -9.95 -1.61 -7.81
N ALA A 44 -10.30 -2.63 -7.02
CA ALA A 44 -10.83 -3.88 -7.51
C ALA A 44 -12.06 -4.28 -6.71
N LYS A 45 -12.99 -4.94 -7.40
CA LYS A 45 -14.16 -5.55 -6.77
C LYS A 45 -13.74 -6.82 -6.05
N ASN A 46 -13.98 -6.85 -4.75
CA ASN A 46 -13.78 -8.02 -3.94
C ASN A 46 -15.15 -8.61 -3.58
N VAL A 47 -15.48 -9.73 -4.20
CA VAL A 47 -16.68 -10.49 -3.89
C VAL A 47 -16.32 -11.56 -2.87
N GLY A 48 -16.96 -11.51 -1.69
CA GLY A 48 -16.67 -12.44 -0.60
C GLY A 48 -17.92 -12.93 0.10
N MET A 49 -17.90 -14.19 0.53
CA MET A 49 -18.92 -14.74 1.41
C MET A 49 -18.78 -14.16 2.81
N ARG A 50 -19.89 -13.71 3.40
CA ARG A 50 -19.94 -13.16 4.76
C ARG A 50 -21.08 -13.80 5.53
N THR A 51 -20.81 -14.12 6.79
CA THR A 51 -21.78 -14.66 7.73
C THR A 51 -22.05 -13.67 8.84
N LYS A 52 -23.32 -13.36 9.08
CA LYS A 52 -23.77 -12.58 10.24
C LYS A 52 -25.05 -13.22 10.77
N ASN A 53 -25.08 -13.53 12.07
CA ASN A 53 -26.22 -14.20 12.72
C ASN A 53 -26.66 -15.48 11.98
N HIS A 54 -25.70 -16.31 11.56
CA HIS A 54 -25.92 -17.53 10.77
C HIS A 54 -26.55 -17.33 9.38
N VAL A 55 -26.78 -16.10 8.93
CA VAL A 55 -27.18 -15.79 7.56
C VAL A 55 -25.92 -15.64 6.70
N ILE A 56 -25.82 -16.44 5.64
CA ILE A 56 -24.75 -16.38 4.64
C ILE A 56 -25.20 -15.43 3.53
N SER A 57 -24.33 -14.48 3.17
CA SER A 57 -24.57 -13.53 2.09
C SER A 57 -23.32 -13.38 1.22
N LEU A 58 -23.52 -13.07 -0.05
CA LEU A 58 -22.44 -12.67 -0.95
C LEU A 58 -22.37 -11.15 -0.91
N ILE A 59 -21.21 -10.60 -0.52
CA ILE A 59 -21.02 -9.16 -0.45
C ILE A 59 -19.94 -8.77 -1.46
N GLU A 60 -20.31 -7.89 -2.39
CA GLU A 60 -19.36 -7.19 -3.26
C GLU A 60 -18.90 -5.92 -2.54
N SER A 61 -17.59 -5.71 -2.46
CA SER A 61 -17.00 -4.50 -1.92
C SER A 61 -15.89 -4.01 -2.83
N GLU A 62 -15.92 -2.72 -3.18
CA GLU A 62 -14.81 -2.09 -3.86
C GLU A 62 -13.68 -1.83 -2.86
N LYS A 63 -12.49 -2.34 -3.16
CA LYS A 63 -11.30 -2.21 -2.30
C LYS A 63 -10.16 -1.62 -3.10
N LYS A 64 -9.36 -0.78 -2.44
CA LYS A 64 -8.07 -0.35 -2.98
C LYS A 64 -7.17 -1.58 -3.12
N ALA A 65 -6.89 -1.98 -4.35
CA ALA A 65 -6.11 -3.16 -4.69
C ALA A 65 -4.61 -2.83 -4.69
N LEU A 66 -4.26 -1.68 -5.28
CA LEU A 66 -2.89 -1.23 -5.39
C LEU A 66 -2.78 0.28 -5.16
N SER A 67 -1.69 0.70 -4.53
CA SER A 67 -1.42 2.08 -4.14
C SER A 67 0.08 2.32 -4.22
N PRO A 68 0.53 3.47 -4.77
CA PRO A 68 1.94 3.85 -4.79
C PRO A 68 2.48 4.09 -3.38
N ILE A 69 1.61 4.60 -2.49
CA ILE A 69 1.95 4.89 -1.11
C ILE A 69 1.78 3.64 -0.27
N ASP A 70 2.87 3.14 0.33
CA ASP A 70 2.83 2.12 1.37
C ASP A 70 2.36 2.74 2.69
N THR A 71 1.05 2.64 2.95
CA THR A 71 0.44 3.11 4.20
C THR A 71 0.59 2.12 5.36
N LYS A 72 1.15 0.93 5.12
CA LYS A 72 1.30 -0.12 6.14
C LYS A 72 2.64 -0.04 6.85
N ARG A 73 3.56 0.81 6.39
CA ARG A 73 4.86 1.06 7.02
C ARG A 73 5.01 2.53 7.38
N TRP A 74 5.62 2.77 8.52
CA TRP A 74 6.15 4.07 8.89
C TRP A 74 7.63 4.08 8.54
N ILE A 75 8.03 4.92 7.59
CA ILE A 75 9.43 5.07 7.17
C ILE A 75 10.01 6.25 7.97
N TRP A 76 11.17 6.05 8.58
CA TRP A 76 11.88 7.11 9.29
C TRP A 76 12.52 8.11 8.32
N SER A 77 13.01 9.25 8.81
CA SER A 77 13.67 10.26 7.97
C SER A 77 14.89 9.75 7.21
N ASP A 78 15.47 8.62 7.60
CA ASP A 78 16.59 7.98 6.89
C ASP A 78 16.17 7.30 5.56
N GLY A 79 14.87 7.14 5.32
CA GLY A 79 14.33 6.52 4.10
C GLY A 79 14.54 5.00 4.00
N ILE A 80 15.21 4.37 4.98
CA ILE A 80 15.60 2.96 4.95
C ILE A 80 14.91 2.20 6.07
N SER A 81 15.00 2.73 7.28
CA SER A 81 14.47 2.08 8.46
C SER A 81 12.95 2.26 8.51
N SER A 82 12.22 1.17 8.71
CA SER A 82 10.77 1.21 8.77
C SER A 82 10.20 0.45 9.97
N LEU A 83 9.03 0.88 10.41
CA LEU A 83 8.21 0.20 11.40
C LEU A 83 6.89 -0.22 10.79
N PRO A 84 6.30 -1.35 11.22
CA PRO A 84 4.95 -1.70 10.82
C PRO A 84 3.94 -0.69 11.40
N PHE A 85 2.84 -0.49 10.67
CA PHE A 85 1.74 0.35 11.14
C PHE A 85 1.26 -0.10 12.53
N GLY A 86 1.07 0.86 13.43
CA GLY A 86 0.63 0.61 14.81
C GLY A 86 1.74 0.22 15.79
N HIS A 87 3.01 0.16 15.37
CA HIS A 87 4.12 -0.10 16.29
C HIS A 87 4.18 0.95 17.43
N TRP A 88 4.45 0.50 18.66
CA TRP A 88 4.41 1.36 19.87
C TRP A 88 5.33 2.58 19.79
N ARG A 89 6.50 2.46 19.14
CA ARG A 89 7.42 3.59 18.92
C ARG A 89 6.81 4.73 18.12
N ILE A 90 5.90 4.43 17.19
CA ILE A 90 5.18 5.46 16.41
C ILE A 90 4.32 6.32 17.37
N GLN A 91 3.74 5.71 18.41
CA GLN A 91 2.96 6.45 19.40
C GLN A 91 3.85 7.33 20.29
N VAL A 92 5.04 6.83 20.67
CA VAL A 92 6.03 7.61 21.42
C VAL A 92 6.46 8.84 20.62
N TYR A 93 6.83 8.62 19.36
CA TYR A 93 7.18 9.67 18.42
C TYR A 93 6.08 10.75 18.28
N LYS A 94 4.81 10.34 18.10
CA LYS A 94 3.68 11.28 18.02
C LYS A 94 3.52 12.12 19.30
N LYS A 95 3.63 11.50 20.47
CA LYS A 95 3.58 12.22 21.76
C LYS A 95 4.76 13.18 21.94
N LEU A 96 5.93 12.85 21.39
CA LEU A 96 7.10 13.71 21.41
C LEU A 96 6.93 14.89 20.46
N LEU A 97 6.39 14.70 19.26
CA LEU A 97 6.03 15.80 18.35
C LEU A 97 5.04 16.79 18.98
N GLU A 98 4.09 16.32 19.78
CA GLU A 98 3.16 17.21 20.50
C GLU A 98 3.87 18.09 21.54
N ARG A 99 5.04 17.67 22.01
CA ARG A 99 5.82 18.34 23.07
C ARG A 99 7.05 19.08 22.55
N CYS A 100 7.60 18.63 21.43
CA CYS A 100 8.84 19.10 20.83
C CYS A 100 8.55 19.85 19.53
N THR A 101 9.34 20.87 19.21
CA THR A 101 9.14 21.69 18.01
C THR A 101 9.74 21.07 16.73
N SER A 102 10.65 20.10 16.82
CA SER A 102 11.32 19.52 15.64
C SER A 102 11.09 18.02 15.46
N HIS A 103 10.87 17.64 14.20
CA HIS A 103 10.64 16.27 13.74
C HIS A 103 11.83 15.34 14.06
N GLU A 104 13.03 15.76 13.70
CA GLU A 104 14.26 14.98 13.84
C GLU A 104 14.58 14.63 15.29
N ALA A 105 14.36 15.58 16.21
CA ALA A 105 14.59 15.34 17.64
C ALA A 105 13.61 14.30 18.19
N ALA A 106 12.33 14.39 17.81
CA ALA A 106 11.32 13.43 18.22
C ALA A 106 11.61 12.02 17.68
N GLU A 107 12.07 11.90 16.42
CA GLU A 107 12.46 10.61 15.85
C GLU A 107 13.66 9.99 16.56
N LYS A 108 14.72 10.78 16.80
CA LYS A 108 15.92 10.30 17.49
C LYS A 108 15.60 9.73 18.87
N ILE A 109 14.81 10.47 19.66
CA ILE A 109 14.39 10.02 20.99
C ILE A 109 13.51 8.76 20.89
N ALA A 110 12.59 8.69 19.93
CA ALA A 110 11.71 7.54 19.76
C ALA A 110 12.48 6.26 19.36
N ILE A 111 13.53 6.38 18.55
CA ILE A 111 14.42 5.27 18.16
C ILE A 111 15.23 4.77 19.35
N GLU A 112 15.79 5.70 20.14
CA GLU A 112 16.59 5.38 21.34
C GLU A 112 15.73 4.81 22.48
N THR A 113 14.43 5.14 22.51
CA THR A 113 13.51 4.62 23.52
C THR A 113 13.47 3.10 23.49
N ARG A 114 13.70 2.49 24.65
CA ARG A 114 13.53 1.05 24.90
C ARG A 114 12.38 0.86 25.88
N LEU A 115 11.55 -0.15 25.64
CA LEU A 115 10.60 -0.59 26.66
C LEU A 115 11.40 -1.15 27.84
N PRO A 116 10.94 -0.93 29.09
CA PRO A 116 11.51 -1.63 30.22
C PRO A 116 11.44 -3.13 29.96
N GLU A 117 12.52 -3.85 30.28
CA GLU A 117 12.51 -5.31 30.25
C GLU A 117 11.37 -5.78 31.15
N LYS A 118 10.41 -6.51 30.58
CA LYS A 118 9.41 -7.21 31.39
C LYS A 118 10.15 -8.37 32.04
N TYR A 119 10.36 -8.25 33.36
CA TYR A 119 10.78 -9.36 34.23
C TYR A 119 9.77 -10.51 34.18
#